data_AF-A0A6J5Y4C8-F1
#
_entry.id   AF-A0A6J5Y4C8-F1
#
_cell.length_a   1.000
_cell.length_b   1.000
_cell.length_c   1.000
_cell.angle_alpha   90.00
_cell.angle_beta   90.00
_cell.angle_gamma   90.00
#
_symmetry.space_group_name_H-M   'P 1'
#
loop_
_entity.id
_entity.type
_entity.pdbx_description
1 polymer ?
#
loop_
_entity_poly.entity_id
_entity_poly.type
_entity_poly.pdbx_seq_one_letter_code
_entity_poly.pdbx_strand_id
1 'polypeptide(L)' 'MNVPFTLENPELEAEFVKEAAKEKIVQLKGHRSVGGMRASIYNAMPLAGVEKLVAFMKDFQAKHA' A
#
# COMPACT_ATOMS: atom_id res chain seq x y z
N MET A 1 -9.00 -11.51 -2.28
CA MET A 1 -9.57 -10.66 -1.20
C MET A 1 -9.10 -9.23 -1.38
N ASN A 2 -9.83 -8.24 -0.88
CA ASN A 2 -9.41 -6.83 -0.88
C ASN A 2 -9.22 -6.34 0.55
N VAL A 3 -8.11 -5.65 0.81
CA VAL A 3 -7.78 -5.09 2.12
C VAL A 3 -7.66 -3.57 1.97
N PRO A 4 -8.71 -2.80 2.28
CA PRO A 4 -8.63 -1.35 2.34
C PRO A 4 -7.93 -0.91 3.64
N PHE A 5 -7.11 0.14 3.56
CA PHE A 5 -6.45 0.75 4.71
C PHE A 5 -6.12 2.22 4.43
N THR A 6 -6.03 3.02 5.48
CA THR A 6 -5.68 4.45 5.43
C THR A 6 -4.45 4.69 6.29
N LEU A 7 -3.78 5.83 6.07
CA LEU A 7 -2.78 6.33 7.01
C LEU A 7 -3.45 7.29 8.00
N GLU A 8 -2.86 7.45 9.18
CA GLU A 8 -3.33 8.45 10.14
C GLU A 8 -3.18 9.88 9.58
N ASN A 9 -2.10 10.13 8.83
CA ASN A 9 -1.91 11.35 8.07
C ASN A 9 -2.25 11.14 6.57
N PRO A 10 -3.39 11.67 6.08
CA PRO A 10 -3.81 11.52 4.68
C PRO A 10 -2.86 12.15 3.66
N GLU A 11 -2.06 13.14 4.06
CA GLU A 11 -1.12 13.82 3.16
C GLU A 11 -0.02 12.87 2.64
N LEU A 12 0.26 11.81 3.41
CA LEU A 12 1.27 10.80 3.08
C LEU A 12 0.75 9.71 2.12
N GLU A 13 -0.55 9.61 1.85
CA GLU A 13 -1.12 8.54 1.03
C GLU A 13 -0.64 8.59 -0.42
N ALA A 14 -0.51 9.81 -0.98
CA ALA A 14 0.00 10.01 -2.33
C ALA A 14 1.49 9.62 -2.45
N GLU A 15 2.27 9.92 -1.41
CA GLU A 15 3.67 9.52 -1.31
C GLU A 15 3.81 8.00 -1.17
N PHE A 16 3.04 7.38 -0.29
CA PHE A 16 3.00 5.93 -0.10
C PHE A 16 2.76 5.18 -1.42
N VAL A 17 1.74 5.58 -2.19
CA VAL A 17 1.44 4.96 -3.49
C VAL A 17 2.58 5.17 -4.50
N LYS A 18 3.20 6.35 -4.50
CA LYS A 18 4.31 6.69 -5.41
C LYS A 18 5.58 5.91 -5.07
N GLU A 19 5.94 5.82 -3.80
CA GLU A 19 7.07 5.06 -3.27
C GLU A 19 6.91 3.56 -3.54
N ALA A 20 5.74 3.00 -3.21
CA ALA A 20 5.40 1.60 -3.45
C ALA A 20 5.56 1.21 -4.94
N ALA A 21 5.14 2.11 -5.85
CA ALA A 21 5.28 1.89 -7.28
C ALA A 21 6.75 1.82 -7.75
N LYS A 22 7.67 2.59 -7.13
CA LYS A 22 9.12 2.48 -7.39
C LYS A 22 9.65 1.09 -7.01
N GLU A 23 9.05 0.47 -5.99
CA GLU A 23 9.34 -0.89 -5.56
C GLU A 23 8.56 -1.97 -6.31
N LYS A 24 7.92 -1.65 -7.44
CA LYS A 24 7.09 -2.58 -8.22
C LYS A 24 5.84 -3.09 -7.49
N ILE A 25 5.40 -2.39 -6.44
CA ILE A 25 4.13 -2.64 -5.75
C ILE A 25 3.10 -1.64 -6.30
N VAL A 26 2.37 -2.06 -7.33
CA VAL A 26 1.49 -1.18 -8.11
C VAL A 26 0.01 -1.40 -7.79
N GLN A 27 -0.86 -0.50 -8.27
CA GLN A 27 -2.32 -0.59 -8.13
C GLN A 27 -2.84 -0.57 -6.68
N LEU A 28 -2.11 0.08 -5.77
CA LEU A 28 -2.52 0.24 -4.36
C LEU A 28 -3.48 1.41 -4.11
N LYS A 29 -3.67 2.34 -5.05
CA LYS A 29 -4.54 3.51 -4.84
C LYS A 29 -5.97 3.07 -4.50
N GLY A 30 -6.49 3.55 -3.38
CA GLY A 30 -7.83 3.23 -2.90
C GLY A 30 -8.96 3.78 -3.78
N HIS A 31 -10.19 3.39 -3.47
CA HIS A 31 -11.35 3.86 -4.22
C HIS A 31 -11.64 5.33 -3.92
N ARG A 32 -12.04 6.10 -4.94
CA ARG A 32 -12.25 7.55 -4.84
C ARG A 32 -13.20 8.00 -3.71
N SER A 33 -14.12 7.14 -3.28
CA SER A 33 -15.10 7.47 -2.23
C SER A 33 -14.54 7.38 -0.82
N VAL A 34 -13.42 6.68 -0.61
CA VAL A 34 -12.85 6.43 0.72
C VAL A 34 -11.39 6.88 0.86
N GLY A 35 -10.72 7.21 -0.25
CA GLY A 35 -9.29 7.56 -0.22
C GLY A 35 -8.40 6.37 0.10
N GLY A 36 -7.24 6.62 0.70
CA GLY A 36 -6.35 5.58 1.19
C GLY A 36 -5.79 4.65 0.13
N MET A 37 -5.53 3.43 0.59
CA MET A 37 -4.98 2.34 -0.21
C MET A 37 -5.92 1.13 -0.19
N ARG A 38 -5.76 0.27 -1.18
CA ARG A 38 -6.43 -1.02 -1.25
C ARG A 38 -5.49 -2.07 -1.85
N ALA A 39 -5.06 -3.02 -1.03
CA ALA A 39 -4.32 -4.19 -1.49
C ALA A 39 -5.30 -5.26 -2.00
N SER A 40 -5.20 -5.59 -3.29
CA SER A 40 -6.02 -6.63 -3.92
C SER A 40 -5.21 -7.93 -3.99
N ILE A 41 -5.50 -8.87 -3.11
CA ILE A 41 -4.78 -10.15 -2.92
C ILE A 41 -5.65 -11.32 -3.38
N TYR A 42 -5.89 -11.42 -4.69
CA TYR A 42 -6.62 -12.55 -5.29
C TYR A 42 -5.76 -13.81 -5.40
N ASN A 43 -6.33 -14.94 -5.83
CA ASN A 43 -5.66 -16.24 -5.84
C ASN A 43 -4.31 -16.25 -6.58
N ALA A 44 -4.15 -15.43 -7.61
CA ALA A 44 -2.91 -15.34 -8.38
C ALA A 44 -1.85 -14.40 -7.75
N MET A 45 -2.15 -13.73 -6.65
CA MET A 45 -1.18 -12.89 -5.95
C MET A 45 -0.19 -13.78 -5.18
N PRO A 46 1.11 -13.76 -5.52
CA PRO A 46 2.09 -14.57 -4.80
C PRO A 46 2.29 -14.06 -3.37
N LEU A 47 2.60 -14.98 -2.45
CA LEU A 47 2.92 -14.65 -1.06
C LEU A 47 4.05 -13.61 -0.95
N ALA A 48 5.10 -13.77 -1.76
CA ALA A 48 6.22 -12.84 -1.82
C ALA A 48 5.80 -11.39 -2.15
N GLY A 49 4.71 -11.20 -2.90
CA GLY A 49 4.17 -9.86 -3.16
C GLY A 49 3.57 -9.22 -1.91
N VAL A 50 2.89 -10.03 -1.07
CA VAL A 50 2.33 -9.58 0.21
C VAL A 50 3.43 -9.31 1.22
N GLU A 51 4.43 -10.18 1.31
CA GLU A 51 5.59 -10.00 2.19
C GLU A 51 6.35 -8.72 1.83
N LYS A 52 6.53 -8.46 0.53
CA LYS A 52 7.15 -7.21 0.05
C LYS A 52 6.33 -5.97 0.45
N LEU A 53 5.00 -6.02 0.31
CA LEU A 53 4.13 -4.94 0.76
C LEU A 53 4.27 -4.68 2.27
N VAL A 54 4.31 -5.74 3.09
CA VAL A 54 4.46 -5.61 4.55
C VAL A 54 5.84 -5.03 4.92
N ALA A 55 6.91 -5.46 4.26
CA ALA A 55 8.25 -4.90 4.47
C ALA A 55 8.26 -3.40 4.12
N PHE A 56 7.73 -3.03 2.95
CA PHE A 56 7.58 -1.64 2.54
C PHE A 56 6.76 -0.82 3.56
N MET A 57 5.67 -1.36 4.08
CA MET A 57 4.84 -0.67 5.10
C MET A 57 5.63 -0.37 6.38
N LYS A 58 6.47 -1.31 6.84
CA LYS A 58 7.32 -1.10 8.02
C LYS A 58 8.37 -0.02 7.76
N ASP A 59 9.01 -0.07 6.61
CA ASP A 59 10.03 0.93 6.23
C ASP A 59 9.41 2.32 6.06
N PHE A 60 8.23 2.40 5.45
CA PHE A 60 7.48 3.65 5.33
C PHE A 60 7.10 4.20 6.70
N GLN A 61 6.58 3.36 7.60
CA GLN A 61 6.26 3.77 8.97
C GLN A 61 7.51 4.30 9.68
N ALA A 62 8.65 3.62 9.59
CA ALA A 62 9.89 4.05 10.24
C ALA A 62 10.43 5.39 9.72
N LYS A 63 10.23 5.71 8.43
CA LYS A 63 10.65 6.99 7.82
C LYS A 63 9.78 8.17 8.22
N HIS A 64 8.51 7.93 8.56
CA HIS A 64 7.51 8.96 8.83
C HIS A 64 6.98 8.91 10.28
N ALA A 65 7.69 8.20 11.18
CA ALA A 65 7.40 8.14 12.61
C ALA A 65 7.85 9.39 13.38
#